data_AF-A0A1U8LWC5-F1
#
_entry.id   AF-A0A1U8LWC5-F1
#
_cell.length_a   1.000
_cell.length_b   1.000
_cell.length_c   1.000
_cell.angle_alpha   90.00
_cell.angle_beta   90.00
_cell.angle_gamma   90.00
#
_symmetry.space_group_name_H-M   'P 1'
#
loop_
_entity.id
_entity.type
_entity.pdbx_description
1 polymer ?
#
loop_
_entity_poly.entity_id
_entity_poly.type
_entity_poly.pdbx_seq_one_letter_code
_entity_poly.pdbx_strand_id
1 'polypeptide(L)'
;MSREVLAREAINHALKALNKRHLIEEGAHAPAYIALSRPIISQGSEWKEKAENLEMELQQCYKAQSRLSEQLVVEVAESRALKASLQEKETAIAELEKELNQTRDECSQLKTDLEEKIRALELLMIEHQQLKAQLEQMAIKAKNAEAENKMLVDRWMLQKMQDAERLNEANALYEDMIERLKASGLEKLAREQVDGIVRRSEEGAEFFAESTVPSVCSHRINAHEGGCASILFEYNSSKLISGGQDRSVKMWDTSTGSLTHNLSGCLGSVLDLAITHDNRFVIAASSSNNLFVWDVSSGRIRHTLTGHTDKVCAVDVSKVSSRHVVSAAYDRTIKVWDLQKGYCTNTIIFHSNCNALCFSTDGLTICSGHVDGNLRLWDSRTGKLLSEVAAHSLPITSISLSRNGNVVLTSGRDNVHNLFDGRSLEACGTFRATGNRVASNWSRSCISPDDNYIAAGSADGSICIWSISKADIVSTLKEHTAPVLSCTWSGLGKPLASADKNGIVCTWT
;
A
#
# COMPACT_ATOMS: atom_id res chain seq x y z
N MET A 1 57.04 -151.03 -38.76
CA MET A 1 55.83 -150.95 -37.88
C MET A 1 54.64 -150.56 -38.74
N SER A 2 53.59 -151.39 -38.70
CA SER A 2 52.47 -151.40 -39.64
C SER A 2 51.49 -150.24 -39.43
N ARG A 3 50.83 -149.84 -40.53
CA ARG A 3 49.76 -148.81 -40.60
C ARG A 3 48.62 -149.02 -39.59
N GLU A 4 48.44 -150.21 -39.04
CA GLU A 4 47.38 -150.56 -38.09
C GLU A 4 47.58 -149.97 -36.68
N VAL A 5 48.84 -149.76 -36.25
CA VAL A 5 49.10 -149.26 -34.89
C VAL A 5 48.75 -147.76 -34.79
N LEU A 6 49.09 -146.98 -35.81
CA LEU A 6 48.76 -145.54 -35.89
C LEU A 6 47.25 -145.29 -35.97
N ALA A 7 46.50 -146.15 -36.67
CA ALA A 7 45.03 -146.02 -36.76
C ALA A 7 44.35 -146.26 -35.41
N ARG A 8 44.86 -147.22 -34.61
CA ARG A 8 44.32 -147.56 -33.29
C ARG A 8 44.57 -146.45 -32.26
N GLU A 9 45.73 -145.81 -32.31
CA GLU A 9 46.04 -144.67 -31.45
C GLU A 9 45.20 -143.43 -31.81
N ALA A 10 44.98 -143.16 -33.10
CA ALA A 10 44.12 -142.06 -33.54
C ALA A 10 42.66 -142.23 -33.09
N ILE A 11 42.12 -143.46 -33.14
CA ILE A 11 40.76 -143.77 -32.66
C ILE A 11 40.65 -143.58 -31.13
N ASN A 12 41.64 -144.03 -30.37
CA ASN A 12 41.66 -143.84 -28.92
C ASN A 12 41.77 -142.36 -28.53
N HIS A 13 42.51 -141.56 -29.29
CA HIS A 13 42.62 -140.14 -29.04
C HIS A 13 41.32 -139.40 -29.37
N ALA A 14 40.63 -139.79 -30.45
CA ALA A 14 39.32 -139.25 -30.81
C ALA A 14 38.25 -139.59 -29.75
N LEU A 15 38.22 -140.83 -29.24
CA LEU A 15 37.32 -141.23 -28.16
C LEU A 15 37.56 -140.46 -26.85
N LYS A 16 38.82 -140.22 -26.49
CA LYS A 16 39.16 -139.39 -25.32
C LYS A 16 38.72 -137.93 -25.50
N ALA A 17 38.86 -137.38 -26.71
CA ALA A 17 38.39 -136.02 -27.01
C ALA A 17 36.86 -135.91 -26.95
N LEU A 18 36.14 -136.93 -27.42
CA LEU A 18 34.69 -136.97 -27.43
C LEU A 18 34.11 -137.07 -26.00
N ASN A 19 34.70 -137.91 -25.14
CA ASN A 19 34.31 -138.00 -23.73
C ASN A 19 34.56 -136.70 -22.96
N LYS A 20 35.67 -135.99 -23.23
CA LYS A 20 35.90 -134.67 -22.62
C LYS A 20 34.86 -133.64 -23.04
N ARG A 21 34.40 -133.69 -24.30
CA ARG A 21 33.38 -132.77 -24.81
C ARG A 21 32.01 -133.04 -24.19
N HIS A 22 31.66 -134.32 -24.03
CA HIS A 22 30.40 -134.73 -23.39
C HIS A 22 30.30 -134.29 -21.92
N LEU A 23 31.40 -134.45 -21.14
CA LEU A 23 31.45 -133.98 -19.75
C LEU A 23 31.34 -132.45 -19.62
N ILE A 24 31.82 -131.68 -20.60
CA ILE A 24 31.69 -130.22 -20.63
C ILE A 24 30.25 -129.81 -20.95
N GLU A 25 29.57 -130.52 -21.85
CA GLU A 25 28.16 -130.28 -22.16
C GLU A 25 27.25 -130.62 -20.97
N GLU A 26 27.47 -131.74 -20.28
CA GLU A 26 26.73 -132.08 -19.04
C GLU A 26 26.97 -131.06 -17.92
N GLY A 27 28.21 -130.57 -17.77
CA GLY A 27 28.55 -129.50 -16.82
C GLY A 27 27.89 -128.16 -17.14
N ALA A 28 27.70 -127.84 -18.42
CA ALA A 28 27.01 -126.62 -18.86
C ALA A 28 25.49 -126.66 -18.61
N HIS A 29 24.89 -127.85 -18.54
CA HIS A 29 23.46 -128.04 -18.27
C HIS A 29 23.12 -128.16 -16.78
N ALA A 30 24.12 -128.32 -15.89
CA ALA A 30 23.91 -128.45 -14.45
C ALA A 30 23.14 -127.26 -13.80
N PRO A 31 23.38 -125.98 -14.16
CA PRO A 31 22.61 -124.86 -13.62
C PRO A 31 21.11 -124.91 -14.02
N ALA A 32 20.81 -125.38 -15.24
CA ALA A 32 19.43 -125.51 -15.72
C ALA A 32 18.69 -126.66 -15.03
N TYR A 33 19.39 -127.77 -14.75
CA TYR A 33 18.81 -128.91 -14.03
C TYR A 33 18.51 -128.58 -12.56
N ILE A 34 19.37 -127.77 -11.92
CA ILE A 34 19.15 -127.26 -10.56
C ILE A 34 17.98 -126.26 -10.51
N ALA A 35 17.78 -125.46 -11.56
CA ALA A 35 16.62 -124.58 -11.66
C ALA A 35 15.31 -125.36 -11.83
N LEU A 36 15.32 -126.47 -12.59
CA LEU A 36 14.14 -127.31 -12.84
C LEU A 36 13.79 -128.28 -11.69
N SER A 37 14.75 -128.62 -10.83
CA SER A 37 14.53 -129.53 -9.69
C SER A 37 13.95 -128.86 -8.44
N ARG A 38 13.84 -127.52 -8.43
CA ARG A 38 13.15 -126.80 -7.35
C ARG A 38 11.63 -127.01 -7.48
N PRO A 39 10.91 -127.32 -6.38
CA PRO A 39 9.45 -127.46 -6.42
C PRO A 39 8.79 -126.22 -7.04
N ILE A 40 7.86 -126.41 -7.98
CA ILE A 40 7.11 -125.31 -8.61
C ILE A 40 6.43 -124.42 -7.56
N ILE A 41 6.06 -125.00 -6.41
CA ILE A 41 5.48 -124.30 -5.27
C ILE A 41 6.48 -123.31 -4.63
N SER A 42 7.76 -123.68 -4.50
CA SER A 42 8.79 -122.78 -3.92
C SER A 42 9.18 -121.67 -4.89
N GLN A 43 9.18 -121.94 -6.20
CA GLN A 43 9.32 -120.89 -7.20
C GLN A 43 8.10 -119.96 -7.21
N GLY A 44 6.89 -120.51 -7.14
CA GLY A 44 5.64 -119.74 -7.07
C GLY A 44 5.59 -118.81 -5.85
N SER A 45 6.08 -119.25 -4.69
CA SER A 45 6.21 -118.38 -3.52
C SER A 45 7.27 -117.29 -3.71
N GLU A 46 8.44 -117.60 -4.30
CA GLU A 46 9.46 -116.59 -4.62
C GLU A 46 8.95 -115.54 -5.63
N TRP A 47 8.19 -115.96 -6.65
CA TRP A 47 7.60 -115.06 -7.63
C TRP A 47 6.47 -114.22 -7.04
N LYS A 48 5.66 -114.80 -6.16
CA LYS A 48 4.61 -114.09 -5.43
C LYS A 48 5.21 -113.04 -4.49
N GLU A 49 6.24 -113.39 -3.75
CA GLU A 49 6.97 -112.47 -2.87
C GLU A 49 7.65 -111.35 -3.67
N LYS A 50 8.24 -111.64 -4.84
CA LYS A 50 8.76 -110.62 -5.76
C LYS A 50 7.67 -109.71 -6.31
N ALA A 51 6.50 -110.25 -6.66
CA ALA A 51 5.38 -109.46 -7.15
C ALA A 51 4.82 -108.55 -6.04
N GLU A 52 4.66 -109.06 -4.82
CA GLU A 52 4.23 -108.29 -3.65
C GLU A 52 5.26 -107.20 -3.28
N ASN A 53 6.56 -107.50 -3.37
CA ASN A 53 7.62 -106.50 -3.18
C ASN A 53 7.58 -105.40 -4.26
N LEU A 54 7.44 -105.76 -5.54
CA LEU A 54 7.30 -104.79 -6.63
C LEU A 54 6.02 -103.95 -6.49
N GLU A 55 4.91 -104.53 -6.06
CA GLU A 55 3.68 -103.78 -5.77
C GLU A 55 3.88 -102.79 -4.61
N MET A 56 4.59 -103.20 -3.56
CA MET A 56 4.95 -102.28 -2.47
C MET A 56 5.89 -101.16 -2.93
N GLU A 57 6.90 -101.47 -3.75
CA GLU A 57 7.79 -100.45 -4.34
C GLU A 57 7.00 -99.48 -5.23
N LEU A 58 6.09 -99.98 -6.07
CA LEU A 58 5.22 -99.17 -6.92
C LEU A 58 4.32 -98.24 -6.10
N GLN A 59 3.71 -98.75 -5.02
CA GLN A 59 2.91 -97.93 -4.10
C GLN A 59 3.76 -96.87 -3.38
N GLN A 60 5.00 -97.21 -3.00
CA GLN A 60 5.93 -96.24 -2.42
C GLN A 60 6.33 -95.17 -3.45
N CYS A 61 6.58 -95.54 -4.70
CA CYS A 61 6.84 -94.61 -5.80
C CYS A 61 5.65 -93.65 -6.01
N TYR A 62 4.41 -94.15 -6.03
CA TYR A 62 3.24 -93.28 -6.17
C TYR A 62 3.06 -92.34 -4.97
N LYS A 63 3.30 -92.81 -3.75
CA LYS A 63 3.27 -91.96 -2.55
C LYS A 63 4.37 -90.89 -2.59
N ALA A 64 5.57 -91.23 -3.04
CA ALA A 64 6.66 -90.28 -3.22
C ALA A 64 6.33 -89.26 -4.31
N GLN A 65 5.76 -89.71 -5.43
CA GLN A 65 5.32 -88.85 -6.53
C GLN A 65 4.21 -87.88 -6.10
N SER A 66 3.23 -88.33 -5.30
CA SER A 66 2.17 -87.44 -4.79
C SER A 66 2.75 -86.37 -3.86
N ARG A 67 3.64 -86.74 -2.94
CA ARG A 67 4.32 -85.79 -2.04
C ARG A 67 5.15 -84.76 -2.80
N LEU A 68 5.90 -85.20 -3.81
CA LEU A 68 6.65 -84.30 -4.69
C LEU A 68 5.73 -83.36 -5.48
N SER A 69 4.58 -83.86 -5.95
CA SER A 69 3.60 -83.02 -6.65
C SER A 69 2.95 -81.98 -5.72
N GLU A 70 2.63 -82.35 -4.47
CA GLU A 70 2.11 -81.42 -3.46
C GLU A 70 3.13 -80.35 -3.10
N GLN A 71 4.39 -80.73 -2.89
CA GLN A 71 5.49 -79.79 -2.66
C GLN A 71 5.68 -78.84 -3.83
N LEU A 72 5.63 -79.35 -5.07
CA LEU A 72 5.75 -78.51 -6.26
C LEU A 72 4.61 -77.49 -6.36
N VAL A 73 3.38 -77.85 -5.99
CA VAL A 73 2.24 -76.92 -6.00
C VAL A 73 2.43 -75.80 -4.97
N VAL A 74 2.93 -76.12 -3.77
CA VAL A 74 3.23 -75.12 -2.73
C VAL A 74 4.32 -74.17 -3.21
N GLU A 75 5.44 -74.70 -3.71
CA GLU A 75 6.55 -73.89 -4.25
C GLU A 75 6.12 -73.00 -5.42
N VAL A 76 5.27 -73.51 -6.32
CA VAL A 76 4.72 -72.70 -7.42
C VAL A 76 3.79 -71.60 -6.88
N ALA A 77 3.02 -71.86 -5.84
CA ALA A 77 2.17 -70.85 -5.21
C ALA A 77 3.00 -69.76 -4.52
N GLU A 78 4.04 -70.14 -3.77
CA GLU A 78 4.98 -69.21 -3.14
C GLU A 78 5.74 -68.38 -4.18
N SER A 79 6.23 -69.00 -5.25
CA SER A 79 6.88 -68.30 -6.37
C SER A 79 5.96 -67.29 -7.04
N ARG A 80 4.67 -67.60 -7.21
CA ARG A 80 3.67 -66.66 -7.75
C ARG A 80 3.42 -65.49 -6.80
N ALA A 81 3.33 -65.75 -5.49
CA ALA A 81 3.15 -64.70 -4.49
C ALA A 81 4.37 -63.75 -4.44
N LEU A 82 5.59 -64.30 -4.47
CA LEU A 82 6.82 -63.52 -4.53
C LEU A 82 6.90 -62.70 -5.82
N LYS A 83 6.49 -63.26 -6.96
CA LYS A 83 6.45 -62.54 -8.24
C LYS A 83 5.46 -61.37 -8.22
N ALA A 84 4.28 -61.56 -7.62
CA ALA A 84 3.31 -60.48 -7.47
C ALA A 84 3.87 -59.35 -6.58
N SER A 85 4.48 -59.71 -5.45
CA SER A 85 5.13 -58.73 -4.57
C SER A 85 6.29 -58.00 -5.27
N LEU A 86 7.09 -58.70 -6.09
CA LEU A 86 8.14 -58.08 -6.89
C LEU A 86 7.57 -57.03 -7.86
N GLN A 87 6.47 -57.36 -8.57
CA GLN A 87 5.83 -56.42 -9.49
C GLN A 87 5.30 -55.17 -8.77
N GLU A 88 4.69 -55.33 -7.60
CA GLU A 88 4.26 -54.18 -6.77
C GLU A 88 5.46 -53.30 -6.39
N LYS A 89 6.58 -53.90 -5.98
CA LYS A 89 7.80 -53.15 -5.67
C LYS A 89 8.39 -52.45 -6.89
N GLU A 90 8.40 -53.09 -8.06
CA GLU A 90 8.84 -52.48 -9.32
C GLU A 90 7.99 -51.26 -9.68
N THR A 91 6.66 -51.35 -9.51
CA THR A 91 5.77 -50.19 -9.76
C THR A 91 6.01 -49.05 -8.77
N ALA A 92 6.22 -49.36 -7.48
CA ALA A 92 6.51 -48.34 -6.47
C ALA A 92 7.87 -47.66 -6.71
N ILE A 93 8.87 -48.42 -7.19
CA ILE A 93 10.18 -47.85 -7.58
C ILE A 93 10.01 -46.89 -8.76
N ALA A 94 9.24 -47.28 -9.79
CA ALA A 94 8.99 -46.42 -10.94
C ALA A 94 8.26 -45.12 -10.57
N GLU A 95 7.31 -45.18 -9.62
CA GLU A 95 6.64 -44.00 -9.08
C GLU A 95 7.61 -43.08 -8.32
N LEU A 96 8.44 -43.64 -7.43
CA LEU A 96 9.46 -42.89 -6.71
C LEU A 96 10.52 -42.26 -7.63
N GLU A 97 10.92 -42.95 -8.70
CA GLU A 97 11.83 -42.40 -9.71
C GLU A 97 11.21 -41.20 -10.44
N LYS A 98 9.90 -41.25 -10.71
CA LYS A 98 9.18 -40.13 -11.31
C LYS A 98 9.11 -38.93 -10.36
N GLU A 99 8.78 -39.14 -9.10
CA GLU A 99 8.77 -38.08 -8.08
C GLU A 99 10.17 -37.47 -7.87
N LEU A 100 11.21 -38.30 -7.86
CA LEU A 100 12.59 -37.84 -7.76
C LEU A 100 13.00 -36.97 -8.95
N ASN A 101 12.60 -37.35 -10.17
CA ASN A 101 12.87 -36.54 -11.36
C ASN A 101 12.10 -35.20 -11.32
N GLN A 102 10.83 -35.22 -10.90
CA GLN A 102 10.05 -33.99 -10.77
C GLN A 102 10.65 -33.03 -9.75
N THR A 103 11.01 -33.52 -8.56
CA THR A 103 11.64 -32.70 -7.51
C THR A 103 13.02 -32.19 -7.93
N ARG A 104 13.76 -32.96 -8.74
CA ARG A 104 15.03 -32.52 -9.34
C ARG A 104 14.83 -31.37 -10.34
N ASP A 105 13.81 -31.45 -11.17
CA ASP A 105 13.47 -30.40 -12.14
C ASP A 105 13.03 -29.11 -11.41
N GLU A 106 12.19 -29.23 -10.38
CA GLU A 106 11.79 -28.11 -9.51
C GLU A 106 13.00 -27.46 -8.82
N CYS A 107 13.92 -28.27 -8.28
CA CYS A 107 15.18 -27.76 -7.71
C CYS A 107 16.03 -27.01 -8.76
N SER A 108 16.03 -27.49 -10.01
CA SER A 108 16.79 -26.84 -11.09
C SER A 108 16.20 -25.48 -11.48
N GLN A 109 14.87 -25.36 -11.53
CA GLN A 109 14.16 -24.10 -11.78
C GLN A 109 14.37 -23.09 -10.63
N LEU A 110 14.25 -23.55 -9.38
CA LEU A 110 14.51 -22.69 -8.22
C LEU A 110 15.95 -22.16 -8.21
N LYS A 111 16.91 -22.96 -8.69
CA LYS A 111 18.31 -22.52 -8.82
C LYS A 111 18.46 -21.43 -9.88
N THR A 112 17.83 -21.57 -11.05
CA THR A 112 17.88 -20.54 -12.09
C THR A 112 17.25 -19.23 -11.62
N ASP A 113 16.11 -19.32 -10.94
CA ASP A 113 15.41 -18.16 -10.38
C ASP A 113 16.28 -17.44 -9.33
N LEU A 114 16.95 -18.21 -8.46
CA LEU A 114 17.88 -17.65 -7.47
C LEU A 114 19.02 -16.89 -8.15
N GLU A 115 19.64 -17.47 -9.19
CA GLU A 115 20.72 -16.82 -9.94
C GLU A 115 20.25 -15.52 -10.62
N GLU A 116 19.03 -15.47 -11.16
CA GLU A 116 18.44 -14.25 -11.69
C GLU A 116 18.21 -13.18 -10.62
N LYS A 117 17.72 -13.57 -9.43
CA LYS A 117 17.54 -12.64 -8.32
C LYS A 117 18.86 -12.10 -7.80
N ILE A 118 19.92 -12.91 -7.74
CA ILE A 118 21.26 -12.47 -7.37
C ILE A 118 21.77 -11.43 -8.37
N ARG A 119 21.67 -11.69 -9.68
CA ARG A 119 22.09 -10.73 -10.72
C ARG A 119 21.32 -9.40 -10.62
N ALA A 120 20.02 -9.45 -10.37
CA ALA A 120 19.21 -8.24 -10.20
C ALA A 120 19.64 -7.44 -8.95
N LEU A 121 19.96 -8.13 -7.85
CA LEU A 121 20.41 -7.50 -6.61
C LEU A 121 21.78 -6.84 -6.79
N GLU A 122 22.72 -7.50 -7.47
CA GLU A 122 24.03 -6.91 -7.80
C GLU A 122 23.89 -5.62 -8.61
N LEU A 123 22.99 -5.58 -9.59
CA LEU A 123 22.74 -4.39 -10.40
C LEU A 123 22.17 -3.24 -9.55
N LEU A 124 21.20 -3.53 -8.69
CA LEU A 124 20.63 -2.54 -7.75
C LEU A 124 21.67 -2.02 -6.75
N MET A 125 22.61 -2.86 -6.31
CA MET A 125 23.70 -2.43 -5.43
C MET A 125 24.62 -1.42 -6.13
N ILE A 126 24.94 -1.64 -7.42
CA ILE A 126 25.75 -0.70 -8.20
C ILE A 126 25.03 0.63 -8.37
N GLU A 127 23.73 0.61 -8.73
CA GLU A 127 22.93 1.84 -8.83
C GLU A 127 22.86 2.60 -7.51
N HIS A 128 22.67 1.90 -6.40
CA HIS A 128 22.66 2.50 -5.07
C HIS A 128 24.00 3.17 -4.71
N GLN A 129 25.12 2.52 -5.03
CA GLN A 129 26.45 3.10 -4.83
C GLN A 129 26.66 4.37 -5.67
N GLN A 130 26.20 4.38 -6.92
CA GLN A 130 26.28 5.56 -7.79
C GLN A 130 25.43 6.72 -7.24
N LEU A 131 24.20 6.46 -6.82
CA LEU A 131 23.32 7.45 -6.23
C LEU A 131 23.89 8.01 -4.93
N LYS A 132 24.51 7.17 -4.10
CA LYS A 132 25.18 7.60 -2.87
C LYS A 132 26.35 8.55 -3.17
N ALA A 133 27.18 8.23 -4.16
CA ALA A 133 28.27 9.10 -4.58
C ALA A 133 27.77 10.46 -5.12
N GLN A 134 26.67 10.46 -5.89
CA GLN A 134 26.05 11.70 -6.36
C GLN A 134 25.51 12.55 -5.20
N LEU A 135 24.89 11.93 -4.19
CA LEU A 135 24.37 12.63 -3.02
C LEU A 135 25.50 13.27 -2.21
N GLU A 136 26.61 12.56 -2.00
CA GLU A 136 27.80 13.09 -1.33
C GLU A 136 28.38 14.29 -2.08
N GLN A 137 28.46 14.24 -3.42
CA GLN A 137 28.89 15.38 -4.23
C GLN A 137 27.94 16.58 -4.10
N MET A 138 26.63 16.35 -4.11
CA MET A 138 25.64 17.43 -3.96
C MET A 138 25.67 18.04 -2.56
N ALA A 139 25.92 17.25 -1.52
CA ALA A 139 26.08 17.74 -0.16
C ALA A 139 27.30 18.66 0.00
N ILE A 140 28.42 18.33 -0.65
CA ILE A 140 29.60 19.20 -0.68
C ILE A 140 29.30 20.51 -1.40
N LYS A 141 28.62 20.46 -2.56
CA LYS A 141 28.21 21.66 -3.29
C LYS A 141 27.28 22.56 -2.47
N ALA A 142 26.31 21.98 -1.77
CA ALA A 142 25.41 22.71 -0.89
C ALA A 142 26.17 23.41 0.24
N LYS A 143 27.10 22.72 0.92
CA LYS A 143 27.95 23.33 1.96
C LYS A 143 28.79 24.49 1.43
N ASN A 144 29.35 24.37 0.23
CA ASN A 144 30.11 25.45 -0.39
C ASN A 144 29.21 26.67 -0.68
N ALA A 145 28.02 26.45 -1.22
CA ALA A 145 27.06 27.53 -1.48
C ALA A 145 26.55 28.20 -0.18
N GLU A 146 26.35 27.43 0.89
CA GLU A 146 26.02 27.98 2.22
C GLU A 146 27.14 28.87 2.77
N ALA A 147 28.40 28.46 2.60
CA ALA A 147 29.55 29.25 3.01
C ALA A 147 29.67 30.55 2.20
N GLU A 148 29.44 30.50 0.88
CA GLU A 148 29.41 31.68 0.01
C GLU A 148 28.29 32.65 0.40
N ASN A 149 27.08 32.14 0.62
CA ASN A 149 25.95 32.95 1.07
C ASN A 149 26.24 33.63 2.41
N LYS A 150 26.86 32.92 3.36
CA LYS A 150 27.26 33.51 4.63
C LYS A 150 28.25 34.66 4.43
N MET A 151 29.26 34.49 3.58
CA MET A 151 30.21 35.57 3.26
C MET A 151 29.54 36.77 2.60
N LEU A 152 28.56 36.55 1.71
CA LEU A 152 27.80 37.63 1.08
C LEU A 152 26.93 38.39 2.09
N VAL A 153 26.29 37.66 3.02
CA VAL A 153 25.49 38.24 4.10
C VAL A 153 26.37 39.07 5.03
N ASP A 154 27.54 38.57 5.43
CA ASP A 154 28.49 39.29 6.28
C ASP A 154 28.98 40.58 5.58
N ARG A 155 29.32 40.50 4.28
CA ARG A 155 29.72 41.68 3.49
C ARG A 155 28.58 42.69 3.39
N TRP A 156 27.35 42.23 3.16
CA TRP A 156 26.18 43.09 3.08
C TRP A 156 25.88 43.77 4.42
N MET A 157 25.95 43.04 5.53
CA MET A 157 25.79 43.61 6.88
C MET A 157 26.86 44.68 7.15
N LEU A 158 28.12 44.44 6.80
CA LEU A 158 29.18 45.44 6.95
C LEU A 158 28.88 46.71 6.14
N GLN A 159 28.42 46.55 4.90
CA GLN A 159 28.04 47.68 4.06
C GLN A 159 26.85 48.45 4.66
N LYS A 160 25.86 47.74 5.21
CA LYS A 160 24.72 48.36 5.89
C LYS A 160 25.10 49.07 7.18
N MET A 161 26.06 48.55 7.94
CA MET A 161 26.62 49.26 9.09
C MET A 161 27.33 50.55 8.67
N GLN A 162 28.14 50.51 7.61
CA GLN A 162 28.79 51.72 7.08
C GLN A 162 27.80 52.74 6.52
N ASP A 163 26.71 52.28 5.89
CA ASP A 163 25.63 53.15 5.43
C ASP A 163 24.88 53.77 6.64
N ALA A 164 24.66 52.98 7.70
CA ALA A 164 24.03 53.45 8.94
C ALA A 164 24.92 54.45 9.69
N GLU A 165 26.23 54.24 9.74
CA GLU A 165 27.19 55.20 10.29
C GLU A 165 27.16 56.51 9.50
N ARG A 166 27.19 56.45 8.17
CA ARG A 166 27.05 57.65 7.31
C ARG A 166 25.71 58.36 7.52
N LEU A 167 24.63 57.61 7.70
CA LEU A 167 23.32 58.18 8.04
C LEU A 167 23.31 58.80 9.43
N ASN A 168 23.98 58.20 10.42
CA ASN A 168 24.11 58.76 11.76
C ASN A 168 24.96 60.04 11.75
N GLU A 169 26.04 60.09 10.98
CA GLU A 169 26.82 61.31 10.76
C GLU A 169 25.98 62.40 10.10
N ALA A 170 25.21 62.06 9.06
CA ALA A 170 24.28 62.98 8.43
C ALA A 170 23.21 63.46 9.42
N ASN A 171 22.64 62.56 10.23
CA ASN A 171 21.65 62.87 11.25
C ASN A 171 22.23 63.75 12.36
N ALA A 172 23.48 63.55 12.78
CA ALA A 172 24.16 64.42 13.74
C ALA A 172 24.37 65.84 13.17
N LEU A 173 24.70 65.95 11.87
CA LEU A 173 24.77 67.24 11.18
C LEU A 173 23.38 67.88 11.04
N TYR A 174 22.34 67.10 10.76
CA TYR A 174 20.96 67.57 10.76
C TYR A 174 20.50 67.97 12.16
N GLU A 175 20.91 67.28 13.22
CA GLU A 175 20.63 67.64 14.60
C GLU A 175 21.32 68.96 14.98
N ASP A 176 22.59 69.18 14.64
CA ASP A 176 23.27 70.48 14.84
C ASP A 176 22.58 71.60 14.04
N MET A 177 22.19 71.33 12.79
CA MET A 177 21.40 72.26 11.97
C MET A 177 20.02 72.54 12.59
N ILE A 178 19.37 71.52 13.14
CA ILE A 178 18.08 71.62 13.82
C ILE A 178 18.23 72.30 15.17
N GLU A 179 19.32 72.15 15.92
CA GLU A 179 19.57 72.91 17.14
C GLU A 179 19.76 74.40 16.82
N ARG A 180 20.47 74.72 15.73
CA ARG A 180 20.56 76.09 15.21
C ARG A 180 19.20 76.64 14.74
N LEU A 181 18.34 75.80 14.17
CA LEU A 181 16.98 76.15 13.78
C LEU A 181 16.00 76.23 14.98
N LYS A 182 16.16 75.37 15.99
CA LYS A 182 15.41 75.38 17.26
C LYS A 182 15.76 76.61 18.08
N ALA A 183 17.03 77.03 18.09
CA ALA A 183 17.46 78.31 18.65
C ALA A 183 16.86 79.53 17.92
N SER A 184 16.49 79.37 16.65
CA SER A 184 15.85 80.42 15.83
C SER A 184 14.33 80.25 15.63
N GLY A 185 13.70 79.40 16.45
CA GLY A 185 12.26 79.35 16.61
C GLY A 185 11.58 78.31 15.73
N LEU A 186 10.92 77.35 16.40
CA LEU A 186 9.58 76.80 16.10
C LEU A 186 9.38 75.47 16.85
N GLU A 187 9.15 75.59 18.15
CA GLU A 187 8.85 74.50 19.09
C GLU A 187 7.46 73.85 18.88
N LYS A 188 6.75 74.14 17.77
CA LYS A 188 5.33 73.78 17.59
C LYS A 188 5.02 72.73 16.52
N LEU A 189 5.95 72.38 15.63
CA LEU A 189 5.69 71.42 14.54
C LEU A 189 6.13 69.98 14.84
N ALA A 190 6.91 69.76 15.90
CA ALA A 190 7.49 68.45 16.22
C ALA A 190 6.53 67.47 16.94
N ARG A 191 5.30 67.88 17.27
CA ARG A 191 4.30 66.97 17.90
C ARG A 191 3.40 66.25 16.89
N GLU A 192 3.38 66.66 15.62
CA GLU A 192 2.50 66.03 14.60
C GLU A 192 3.19 64.95 13.74
N GLN A 193 4.53 64.86 13.74
CA GLN A 193 5.25 63.89 12.89
C GLN A 193 5.55 62.53 13.54
N VAL A 194 5.28 62.36 14.84
CA VAL A 194 5.55 61.09 15.55
C VAL A 194 4.46 60.03 15.29
N ASP A 195 3.27 60.44 14.85
CA ASP A 195 2.18 59.50 14.47
C ASP A 195 2.35 58.91 13.05
N GLY A 196 3.25 59.45 12.23
CA GLY A 196 3.49 59.00 10.86
C GLY A 196 4.43 57.79 10.72
N ILE A 197 5.21 57.48 11.75
CA ILE A 197 6.29 56.47 11.68
C ILE A 197 5.80 55.06 12.05
N VAL A 198 4.70 54.93 12.80
CA VAL A 198 4.10 53.62 13.16
C VAL A 198 3.27 53.03 12.01
N ARG A 199 3.00 53.78 10.93
CA ARG A 199 2.24 53.33 9.75
C ARG A 199 3.08 53.01 8.50
N ARG A 200 4.38 52.77 8.64
CA ARG A 200 5.27 52.41 7.50
C ARG A 200 5.77 50.97 7.50
N SER A 201 5.27 50.10 8.39
CA SER A 201 5.49 48.64 8.28
C SER A 201 4.37 47.89 7.54
N GLU A 202 3.39 48.60 6.97
CA GLU A 202 2.29 48.04 6.17
C GLU A 202 2.49 48.22 4.65
N GLU A 203 3.69 48.61 4.20
CA GLU A 203 4.02 48.76 2.77
C GLU A 203 4.31 47.42 2.07
N GLY A 204 3.60 46.36 2.46
CA GLY A 204 3.53 45.06 1.79
C GLY A 204 2.10 44.57 1.54
N ALA A 205 1.11 45.46 1.65
CA ALA A 205 -0.30 45.17 1.40
C ALA A 205 -0.57 45.00 -0.10
N GLU A 206 -0.36 43.80 -0.63
CA GLU A 206 -0.94 43.40 -1.90
C GLU A 206 -2.47 43.53 -1.82
N PHE A 207 -3.05 44.37 -2.69
CA PHE A 207 -4.47 44.65 -2.92
C PHE A 207 -5.47 43.71 -2.20
N PHE A 208 -5.94 44.10 -1.02
CA PHE A 208 -7.07 43.46 -0.34
C PHE A 208 -8.36 43.75 -1.11
N ALA A 209 -9.00 42.73 -1.67
CA ALA A 209 -10.36 42.86 -2.16
C ALA A 209 -11.31 42.90 -0.96
N GLU A 210 -11.99 44.02 -0.74
CA GLU A 210 -12.95 44.20 0.33
C GLU A 210 -14.11 43.21 0.18
N SER A 211 -14.36 42.39 1.21
CA SER A 211 -15.47 41.43 1.19
C SER A 211 -16.76 42.15 1.53
N THR A 212 -17.80 41.95 0.73
CA THR A 212 -19.14 42.44 1.11
C THR A 212 -19.96 41.33 1.70
N VAL A 213 -20.82 41.68 2.66
CA VAL A 213 -21.80 40.76 3.22
C VAL A 213 -22.79 40.36 2.10
N PRO A 214 -22.80 39.09 1.66
CA PRO A 214 -23.75 38.60 0.68
C PRO A 214 -25.18 38.69 1.23
N SER A 215 -26.13 38.95 0.34
CA SER A 215 -27.54 39.09 0.73
C SER A 215 -28.50 38.39 -0.23
N VAL A 216 -28.10 38.20 -1.50
CA VAL A 216 -28.96 37.63 -2.54
C VAL A 216 -28.33 36.35 -3.07
N CYS A 217 -29.14 35.30 -3.21
CA CYS A 217 -28.76 34.08 -3.92
C CYS A 217 -28.80 34.34 -5.42
N SER A 218 -27.65 34.27 -6.09
CA SER A 218 -27.53 34.50 -7.53
C SER A 218 -27.93 33.28 -8.33
N HIS A 219 -27.35 32.12 -8.01
CA HIS A 219 -27.61 30.86 -8.71
C HIS A 219 -27.85 29.73 -7.73
N ARG A 220 -28.81 28.87 -8.08
CA ARG A 220 -29.11 27.61 -7.38
C ARG A 220 -28.88 26.45 -8.34
N ILE A 221 -27.82 25.71 -8.10
CA ILE A 221 -27.29 24.70 -9.01
C ILE A 221 -27.51 23.32 -8.40
N ASN A 222 -28.16 22.41 -9.12
CA ASN A 222 -28.23 21.01 -8.73
C ASN A 222 -26.93 20.31 -9.18
N ALA A 223 -25.92 20.34 -8.31
CA ALA A 223 -24.56 19.99 -8.69
C ALA A 223 -24.32 18.48 -8.73
N HIS A 224 -24.85 17.74 -7.75
CA HIS A 224 -24.56 16.31 -7.57
C HIS A 224 -25.82 15.50 -7.26
N GLU A 225 -25.81 14.22 -7.66
CA GLU A 225 -26.83 13.27 -7.21
C GLU A 225 -26.45 12.75 -5.81
N GLY A 226 -27.12 13.27 -4.77
CA GLY A 226 -26.75 13.05 -3.37
C GLY A 226 -25.94 14.22 -2.80
N GLY A 227 -25.34 14.08 -1.62
CA GLY A 227 -24.74 15.22 -0.92
C GLY A 227 -23.48 15.81 -1.56
N CYS A 228 -23.31 17.13 -1.45
CA CYS A 228 -22.08 17.81 -1.81
C CYS A 228 -21.29 18.13 -0.53
N ALA A 229 -20.16 17.45 -0.34
CA ALA A 229 -19.42 17.50 0.92
C ALA A 229 -18.44 18.68 1.00
N SER A 230 -17.87 19.08 -0.14
CA SER A 230 -16.86 20.13 -0.19
C SER A 230 -16.99 20.96 -1.47
N ILE A 231 -16.72 22.26 -1.32
CA ILE A 231 -16.70 23.25 -2.38
C ILE A 231 -15.51 24.19 -2.16
N LEU A 232 -14.89 24.65 -3.24
CA LEU A 232 -13.81 25.63 -3.18
C LEU A 232 -13.78 26.51 -4.44
N PHE A 233 -13.25 27.71 -4.32
CA PHE A 233 -12.98 28.57 -5.46
C PHE A 233 -11.57 28.32 -6.03
N GLU A 234 -11.45 28.40 -7.35
CA GLU A 234 -10.15 28.44 -8.03
C GLU A 234 -9.48 29.80 -7.74
N TYR A 235 -8.15 29.81 -7.50
CA TYR A 235 -7.44 31.01 -7.05
C TYR A 235 -7.53 32.13 -8.10
N ASN A 236 -7.86 33.35 -7.64
CA ASN A 236 -7.98 34.55 -8.47
C ASN A 236 -8.94 34.40 -9.67
N SER A 237 -9.95 33.54 -9.55
CA SER A 237 -10.93 33.27 -10.60
C SER A 237 -12.36 33.31 -10.05
N SER A 238 -13.33 33.38 -10.95
CA SER A 238 -14.76 33.23 -10.65
C SER A 238 -15.25 31.79 -10.87
N LYS A 239 -14.38 30.78 -10.82
CA LYS A 239 -14.80 29.37 -10.96
C LYS A 239 -14.92 28.68 -9.60
N LEU A 240 -15.97 27.89 -9.47
CA LEU A 240 -16.27 27.09 -8.30
C LEU A 240 -16.06 25.61 -8.61
N ILE A 241 -15.47 24.88 -7.68
CA ILE A 241 -15.24 23.44 -7.78
C ILE A 241 -16.07 22.77 -6.68
N SER A 242 -16.83 21.74 -7.03
CA SER A 242 -17.69 20.99 -6.11
C SER A 242 -17.38 19.50 -6.15
N GLY A 243 -17.42 18.86 -4.98
CA GLY A 243 -17.19 17.43 -4.79
C GLY A 243 -18.42 16.76 -4.20
N GLY A 244 -18.88 15.68 -4.84
CA GLY A 244 -20.14 15.03 -4.51
C GLY A 244 -20.02 13.58 -4.04
N GLN A 245 -21.13 13.09 -3.47
CA GLN A 245 -21.33 11.68 -3.18
C GLN A 245 -21.45 10.81 -4.44
N ASP A 246 -21.81 11.42 -5.58
CA ASP A 246 -21.84 10.80 -6.91
C ASP A 246 -20.46 10.39 -7.46
N ARG A 247 -19.39 10.63 -6.69
CA ARG A 247 -18.00 10.28 -7.01
C ARG A 247 -17.45 11.11 -8.17
N SER A 248 -17.99 12.31 -8.38
CA SER A 248 -17.49 13.26 -9.37
C SER A 248 -17.04 14.56 -8.71
N VAL A 249 -16.12 15.23 -9.39
CA VAL A 249 -15.75 16.62 -9.09
C VAL A 249 -16.16 17.47 -10.28
N LYS A 250 -16.92 18.53 -10.05
CA LYS A 250 -17.47 19.39 -11.12
C LYS A 250 -16.96 20.81 -10.95
N MET A 251 -16.68 21.48 -12.08
CA MET A 251 -16.25 22.87 -12.11
C MET A 251 -17.33 23.73 -12.75
N TRP A 252 -17.63 24.86 -12.14
CA TRP A 252 -18.74 25.73 -12.50
C TRP A 252 -18.22 27.16 -12.69
N ASP A 253 -18.75 27.85 -13.69
CA ASP A 253 -18.57 29.29 -13.79
C ASP A 253 -19.62 29.98 -12.91
N THR A 254 -19.18 30.77 -11.92
CA THR A 254 -20.10 31.42 -10.97
C THR A 254 -20.87 32.58 -11.56
N SER A 255 -20.43 33.14 -12.69
CA SER A 255 -21.15 34.22 -13.36
C SER A 255 -22.40 33.70 -14.08
N THR A 256 -22.26 32.56 -14.77
CA THR A 256 -23.33 31.94 -15.58
C THR A 256 -24.08 30.82 -14.87
N GLY A 257 -23.49 30.23 -13.81
CA GLY A 257 -24.00 29.02 -13.16
C GLY A 257 -23.84 27.76 -14.00
N SER A 258 -23.05 27.82 -15.09
CA SER A 258 -22.89 26.72 -16.04
C SER A 258 -21.74 25.76 -15.68
N LEU A 259 -21.90 24.48 -16.03
CA LEU A 259 -20.86 23.46 -15.87
C LEU A 259 -19.77 23.65 -16.93
N THR A 260 -18.53 23.80 -16.50
CA THR A 260 -17.36 23.96 -17.38
C THR A 260 -16.60 22.64 -17.56
N HIS A 261 -16.35 21.91 -16.48
CA HIS A 261 -15.65 20.61 -16.50
C HIS A 261 -16.31 19.60 -15.57
N ASN A 262 -16.27 18.33 -15.97
CA ASN A 262 -16.66 17.19 -15.15
C ASN A 262 -15.47 16.23 -15.03
N LEU A 263 -14.90 16.14 -13.83
CA LEU A 263 -13.77 15.30 -13.49
C LEU A 263 -14.28 14.00 -12.87
N SER A 264 -14.33 12.95 -13.70
CA SER A 264 -14.73 11.61 -13.29
C SER A 264 -13.53 10.71 -12.98
N GLY A 265 -13.79 9.59 -12.30
CA GLY A 265 -12.78 8.55 -12.03
C GLY A 265 -12.50 8.30 -10.55
N CYS A 266 -13.13 9.04 -9.64
CA CYS A 266 -13.12 8.68 -8.22
C CYS A 266 -13.85 7.34 -8.01
N LEU A 267 -13.28 6.48 -7.16
CA LEU A 267 -13.91 5.21 -6.79
C LEU A 267 -14.85 5.35 -5.57
N GLY A 268 -14.79 6.46 -4.84
CA GLY A 268 -15.59 6.74 -3.66
C GLY A 268 -16.15 8.16 -3.64
N SER A 269 -17.00 8.45 -2.66
CA SER A 269 -17.56 9.80 -2.48
C SER A 269 -16.46 10.78 -2.14
N VAL A 270 -16.53 11.99 -2.70
CA VAL A 270 -15.59 13.06 -2.41
C VAL A 270 -15.95 13.67 -1.07
N LEU A 271 -15.02 13.63 -0.11
CA LEU A 271 -15.21 14.16 1.24
C LEU A 271 -14.60 15.55 1.40
N ASP A 272 -13.48 15.80 0.71
CA ASP A 272 -12.85 17.12 0.70
C ASP A 272 -12.10 17.40 -0.60
N LEU A 273 -11.82 18.67 -0.85
CA LEU A 273 -11.20 19.16 -2.07
C LEU A 273 -10.08 20.16 -1.76
N ALA A 274 -9.05 20.17 -2.60
CA ALA A 274 -8.06 21.23 -2.64
C ALA A 274 -7.65 21.52 -4.08
N ILE A 275 -7.20 22.75 -4.34
CA ILE A 275 -6.63 23.16 -5.63
C ILE A 275 -5.23 23.72 -5.40
N THR A 276 -4.33 23.48 -6.34
CA THR A 276 -2.99 24.06 -6.32
C THR A 276 -3.03 25.57 -6.61
N HIS A 277 -2.07 26.34 -6.09
CA HIS A 277 -2.04 27.81 -6.26
C HIS A 277 -1.91 28.28 -7.70
N ASP A 278 -1.32 27.45 -8.56
CA ASP A 278 -1.22 27.65 -10.00
C ASP A 278 -2.47 27.20 -10.76
N ASN A 279 -3.54 26.80 -10.06
CA ASN A 279 -4.81 26.31 -10.60
C ASN A 279 -4.70 25.11 -11.55
N ARG A 280 -3.56 24.42 -11.53
CA ARG A 280 -3.26 23.35 -12.48
C ARG A 280 -3.87 22.02 -12.05
N PHE A 281 -3.87 21.74 -10.75
CA PHE A 281 -4.31 20.46 -10.23
C PHE A 281 -5.43 20.61 -9.22
N VAL A 282 -6.48 19.82 -9.40
CA VAL A 282 -7.55 19.60 -8.41
C VAL A 282 -7.28 18.28 -7.72
N ILE A 283 -7.39 18.27 -6.39
CA ILE A 283 -7.14 17.11 -5.55
C ILE A 283 -8.42 16.81 -4.77
N ALA A 284 -8.87 15.57 -4.82
CA ALA A 284 -10.01 15.10 -4.04
C ALA A 284 -9.58 14.06 -3.01
N ALA A 285 -10.01 14.27 -1.77
CA ALA A 285 -10.01 13.27 -0.72
C ALA A 285 -11.24 12.37 -0.88
N SER A 286 -11.02 11.06 -1.05
CA SER A 286 -12.09 10.09 -1.32
C SER A 286 -12.38 9.22 -0.10
N SER A 287 -13.65 8.79 0.02
CA SER A 287 -14.06 7.73 0.93
C SER A 287 -13.50 6.34 0.56
N SER A 288 -12.85 6.21 -0.61
CA SER A 288 -12.18 4.99 -1.07
C SER A 288 -10.70 4.89 -0.62
N ASN A 289 -10.33 5.59 0.45
CA ASN A 289 -9.00 5.60 1.07
C ASN A 289 -7.87 6.20 0.23
N ASN A 290 -8.16 6.76 -0.94
CA ASN A 290 -7.16 7.33 -1.85
C ASN A 290 -7.42 8.82 -2.04
N LEU A 291 -6.38 9.55 -2.47
CA LEU A 291 -6.56 10.86 -3.08
C LEU A 291 -6.38 10.75 -4.59
N PHE A 292 -7.18 11.52 -5.32
CA PHE A 292 -7.10 11.61 -6.77
C PHE A 292 -6.70 13.03 -7.15
N VAL A 293 -5.77 13.14 -8.10
CA VAL A 293 -5.24 14.42 -8.58
C VAL A 293 -5.52 14.51 -10.07
N TRP A 294 -6.33 15.48 -10.50
CA TRP A 294 -6.61 15.74 -11.91
C TRP A 294 -5.83 16.95 -12.40
N ASP A 295 -5.35 16.89 -13.63
CA ASP A 295 -4.91 18.08 -14.35
C ASP A 295 -6.13 18.77 -14.96
N VAL A 296 -6.38 20.03 -14.55
CA VAL A 296 -7.55 20.83 -14.95
C VAL A 296 -7.60 21.01 -16.47
N SER A 297 -6.46 21.19 -17.12
CA SER A 297 -6.40 21.45 -18.57
C SER A 297 -6.82 20.25 -19.41
N SER A 298 -6.49 19.04 -18.93
CA SER A 298 -6.75 17.79 -19.67
C SER A 298 -7.99 17.03 -19.16
N GLY A 299 -8.44 17.33 -17.95
CA GLY A 299 -9.47 16.59 -17.24
C GLY A 299 -9.06 15.16 -16.82
N ARG A 300 -7.79 14.78 -16.97
CA ARG A 300 -7.30 13.42 -16.70
C ARG A 300 -6.68 13.31 -15.31
N ILE A 301 -6.80 12.13 -14.70
CA ILE A 301 -6.12 11.79 -13.44
C ILE A 301 -4.62 11.71 -13.72
N ARG A 302 -3.86 12.58 -13.06
CA ARG A 302 -2.39 12.64 -13.11
C ARG A 302 -1.76 11.71 -12.07
N HIS A 303 -2.33 11.67 -10.87
CA HIS A 303 -1.90 10.81 -9.77
C HIS A 303 -3.09 10.22 -9.01
N THR A 304 -2.94 8.97 -8.59
CA THR A 304 -3.76 8.35 -7.55
C THR A 304 -2.85 8.11 -6.36
N LEU A 305 -2.98 8.91 -5.32
CA LEU A 305 -2.15 8.85 -4.13
C LEU A 305 -2.69 7.76 -3.19
N THR A 306 -2.03 6.61 -3.23
CA THR A 306 -2.37 5.43 -2.42
C THR A 306 -1.52 5.36 -1.17
N GLY A 307 -2.11 5.06 -0.01
CA GLY A 307 -1.35 4.81 1.21
C GLY A 307 -2.13 4.98 2.51
N HIS A 308 -3.27 5.67 2.49
CA HIS A 308 -4.22 5.64 3.61
C HIS A 308 -4.97 4.30 3.64
N THR A 309 -5.35 3.86 4.84
CA THR A 309 -6.04 2.57 5.04
C THR A 309 -7.53 2.72 5.37
N ASP A 310 -8.00 3.96 5.52
CA ASP A 310 -9.40 4.32 5.74
C ASP A 310 -9.72 5.64 5.00
N LYS A 311 -10.99 6.07 5.01
CA LYS A 311 -11.49 7.23 4.28
C LYS A 311 -10.68 8.49 4.56
N VAL A 312 -10.29 9.17 3.47
CA VAL A 312 -9.56 10.45 3.54
C VAL A 312 -10.57 11.56 3.78
N CYS A 313 -10.48 12.23 4.92
CA CYS A 313 -11.48 13.17 5.38
C CYS A 313 -11.13 14.62 5.10
N ALA A 314 -9.84 14.93 4.89
CA ALA A 314 -9.40 16.29 4.62
C ALA A 314 -8.14 16.31 3.75
N VAL A 315 -8.01 17.35 2.93
CA VAL A 315 -6.85 17.58 2.07
C VAL A 315 -6.58 19.08 1.92
N ASP A 316 -5.31 19.48 1.85
CA ASP A 316 -4.92 20.85 1.53
C ASP A 316 -3.57 20.88 0.80
N VAL A 317 -3.32 21.97 0.07
CA VAL A 317 -2.07 22.22 -0.67
C VAL A 317 -1.28 23.32 0.02
N SER A 318 0.04 23.16 0.05
CA SER A 318 0.96 24.16 0.58
C SER A 318 0.82 25.49 -0.15
N LYS A 319 0.76 26.59 0.61
CA LYS A 319 0.55 27.93 0.04
C LYS A 319 1.78 28.51 -0.65
N VAL A 320 2.97 28.04 -0.27
CA VAL A 320 4.26 28.47 -0.83
C VAL A 320 4.62 27.68 -2.10
N SER A 321 4.09 26.46 -2.24
CA SER A 321 4.46 25.58 -3.34
C SER A 321 3.29 24.67 -3.75
N SER A 322 2.92 24.68 -5.03
CA SER A 322 2.00 23.72 -5.65
C SER A 322 2.48 22.26 -5.65
N ARG A 323 3.59 21.95 -4.97
CA ARG A 323 4.21 20.61 -4.92
C ARG A 323 3.72 19.77 -3.76
N HIS A 324 3.55 20.36 -2.58
CA HIS A 324 3.29 19.61 -1.36
C HIS A 324 1.82 19.61 -1.01
N VAL A 325 1.30 18.42 -0.70
CA VAL A 325 -0.10 18.19 -0.32
C VAL A 325 -0.12 17.48 1.01
N VAL A 326 -1.07 17.83 1.86
CA VAL A 326 -1.34 17.08 3.10
C VAL A 326 -2.71 16.48 3.04
N SER A 327 -2.85 15.29 3.60
CA SER A 327 -4.13 14.62 3.77
C SER A 327 -4.25 14.03 5.16
N ALA A 328 -5.47 13.99 5.68
CA ALA A 328 -5.82 13.26 6.89
C ALA A 328 -6.91 12.26 6.59
N ALA A 329 -6.82 11.12 7.26
CA ALA A 329 -7.80 10.05 7.16
C ALA A 329 -8.25 9.54 8.53
N TYR A 330 -9.31 8.74 8.51
CA TYR A 330 -9.81 8.03 9.68
C TYR A 330 -8.89 6.90 10.15
N ASP A 331 -7.80 6.63 9.42
CA ASP A 331 -6.73 5.70 9.82
C ASP A 331 -5.80 6.27 10.91
N ARG A 332 -6.10 7.48 11.40
CA ARG A 332 -5.32 8.23 12.39
C ARG A 332 -3.93 8.65 11.91
N THR A 333 -3.81 8.91 10.61
CA THR A 333 -2.59 9.44 10.03
C THR A 333 -2.84 10.74 9.27
N ILE A 334 -1.83 11.60 9.28
CA ILE A 334 -1.65 12.70 8.33
C ILE A 334 -0.50 12.30 7.42
N LYS A 335 -0.71 12.40 6.11
CA LYS A 335 0.32 12.11 5.11
C LYS A 335 0.68 13.37 4.37
N VAL A 336 1.98 13.58 4.18
CA VAL A 336 2.54 14.63 3.32
C VAL A 336 2.93 13.95 2.01
N TRP A 337 2.48 14.52 0.90
CA TRP A 337 2.71 14.01 -0.45
C TRP A 337 3.48 15.03 -1.26
N ASP A 338 4.30 14.52 -2.17
CA ASP A 338 5.01 15.31 -3.17
C ASP A 338 4.39 15.03 -4.53
N LEU A 339 3.62 15.98 -5.07
CA LEU A 339 2.93 15.83 -6.35
C LEU A 339 3.88 15.69 -7.53
N GLN A 340 5.11 16.21 -7.44
CA GLN A 340 6.08 16.04 -8.53
C GLN A 340 6.56 14.59 -8.62
N LYS A 341 6.71 13.94 -7.46
CA LYS A 341 7.19 12.56 -7.36
C LYS A 341 6.05 11.53 -7.34
N GLY A 342 4.86 11.93 -6.94
CA GLY A 342 3.66 11.09 -6.87
C GLY A 342 3.60 10.14 -5.68
N TYR A 343 4.42 10.35 -4.63
CA TYR A 343 4.45 9.47 -3.44
C TYR A 343 4.42 10.25 -2.12
N CYS A 344 4.10 9.52 -1.06
CA CYS A 344 4.09 10.02 0.32
C CYS A 344 5.52 10.26 0.81
N THR A 345 5.85 11.48 1.21
CA THR A 345 7.18 11.85 1.75
C THR A 345 7.26 11.73 3.26
N ASN A 346 6.13 11.93 3.97
CA ASN A 346 6.09 11.84 5.42
C ASN A 346 4.74 11.30 5.90
N THR A 347 4.74 10.53 6.99
CA THR A 347 3.52 10.03 7.64
C THR A 347 3.59 10.35 9.13
N ILE A 348 2.63 11.13 9.60
CA ILE A 348 2.45 11.55 10.98
C ILE A 348 1.34 10.70 11.58
N ILE A 349 1.59 10.05 12.71
CA ILE A 349 0.65 9.17 13.39
C ILE A 349 0.20 9.84 14.69
N PHE A 350 -1.09 9.74 14.99
CA PHE A 350 -1.68 10.28 16.22
C PHE A 350 -2.76 9.36 16.77
N HIS A 351 -3.29 9.68 17.95
CA HIS A 351 -4.20 8.79 18.69
C HIS A 351 -5.69 9.07 18.44
N SER A 352 -6.04 10.25 17.91
CA SER A 352 -7.42 10.71 17.69
C SER A 352 -7.67 11.07 16.23
N ASN A 353 -8.76 10.57 15.62
CA ASN A 353 -9.07 10.84 14.21
C ASN A 353 -9.05 12.34 13.87
N CYS A 354 -8.60 12.67 12.66
CA CYS A 354 -8.50 14.04 12.18
C CYS A 354 -9.60 14.29 11.13
N ASN A 355 -10.45 15.30 11.37
CA ASN A 355 -11.58 15.64 10.51
C ASN A 355 -11.23 16.77 9.53
N ALA A 356 -10.28 17.63 9.88
CA ALA A 356 -9.95 18.83 9.15
C ALA A 356 -8.46 19.13 9.29
N LEU A 357 -7.86 19.71 8.25
CA LEU A 357 -6.48 20.15 8.27
C LEU A 357 -6.32 21.38 7.39
N CYS A 358 -5.23 22.11 7.58
CA CYS A 358 -4.76 23.09 6.61
C CYS A 358 -3.23 23.26 6.72
N PHE A 359 -2.61 23.70 5.65
CA PHE A 359 -1.25 24.24 5.70
C PHE A 359 -1.27 25.68 6.23
N SER A 360 -0.24 26.02 7.00
CA SER A 360 0.12 27.41 7.28
C SER A 360 0.60 28.13 6.01
N THR A 361 0.56 29.46 6.00
CA THR A 361 1.04 30.29 4.89
C THR A 361 2.54 30.14 4.64
N ASP A 362 3.31 29.72 5.66
CA ASP A 362 4.74 29.40 5.53
C ASP A 362 5.00 28.07 4.79
N GLY A 363 3.98 27.21 4.63
CA GLY A 363 4.09 25.87 4.06
C GLY A 363 4.89 24.87 4.91
N LEU A 364 5.38 25.28 6.09
CA LEU A 364 6.19 24.46 7.00
C LEU A 364 5.33 23.86 8.11
N THR A 365 4.25 24.52 8.50
CA THR A 365 3.39 24.07 9.58
C THR A 365 2.08 23.47 9.06
N ILE A 366 1.65 22.36 9.65
CA ILE A 366 0.35 21.72 9.39
C ILE A 366 -0.52 21.91 10.62
N CYS A 367 -1.70 22.50 10.44
CA CYS A 367 -2.74 22.59 11.48
C CYS A 367 -3.71 21.43 11.30
N SER A 368 -4.01 20.68 12.36
CA SER A 368 -4.95 19.55 12.32
C SER A 368 -6.00 19.63 13.42
N GLY A 369 -7.24 19.34 13.04
CA GLY A 369 -8.43 19.41 13.86
C GLY A 369 -8.97 18.02 14.15
N HIS A 370 -8.90 17.63 15.42
CA HIS A 370 -9.14 16.26 15.82
C HIS A 370 -10.53 16.06 16.45
N VAL A 371 -10.94 14.79 16.50
CA VAL A 371 -12.21 14.36 17.10
C VAL A 371 -12.22 14.52 18.62
N ASP A 372 -11.05 14.62 19.24
CA ASP A 372 -10.91 14.87 20.69
C ASP A 372 -11.10 16.34 21.08
N GLY A 373 -11.35 17.24 20.11
CA GLY A 373 -11.53 18.67 20.35
C GLY A 373 -10.22 19.47 20.33
N ASN A 374 -9.08 18.84 20.08
CA ASN A 374 -7.77 19.50 20.11
C ASN A 374 -7.32 19.93 18.72
N LEU A 375 -6.80 21.17 18.66
CA LEU A 375 -6.05 21.71 17.54
C LEU A 375 -4.57 21.39 17.76
N ARG A 376 -3.92 20.77 16.77
CA ARG A 376 -2.50 20.42 16.83
C ARG A 376 -1.74 21.05 15.68
N LEU A 377 -0.55 21.56 15.96
CA LEU A 377 0.40 22.06 14.97
C LEU A 377 1.54 21.07 14.81
N TRP A 378 1.88 20.76 13.56
CA TRP A 378 2.96 19.83 13.23
C TRP A 378 3.95 20.47 12.28
N ASP A 379 5.22 20.11 12.41
CA ASP A 379 6.23 20.40 11.40
C ASP A 379 6.03 19.44 10.22
N SER A 380 5.79 19.97 9.02
CA SER A 380 5.51 19.19 7.82
C SER A 380 6.69 18.32 7.38
N ARG A 381 7.92 18.79 7.63
CA ARG A 381 9.15 18.12 7.21
C ARG A 381 9.56 17.05 8.21
N THR A 382 9.53 17.35 9.50
CA THR A 382 9.97 16.40 10.54
C THR A 382 8.86 15.50 11.06
N GLY A 383 7.60 15.91 10.88
CA GLY A 383 6.43 15.22 11.42
C GLY A 383 6.27 15.34 12.93
N LYS A 384 7.06 16.21 13.59
CA LYS A 384 7.00 16.41 15.03
C LYS A 384 5.84 17.34 15.41
N LEU A 385 5.21 17.03 16.56
CA LEU A 385 4.24 17.93 17.18
C LEU A 385 4.97 19.18 17.69
N LEU A 386 4.52 20.34 17.25
CA LEU A 386 5.03 21.64 17.67
C LEU A 386 4.25 22.18 18.87
N SER A 387 2.92 22.13 18.79
CA SER A 387 2.03 22.62 19.84
C SER A 387 0.66 21.95 19.78
N GLU A 388 -0.04 21.96 20.90
CA GLU A 388 -1.39 21.41 21.06
C GLU A 388 -2.23 22.33 21.93
N VAL A 389 -3.44 22.65 21.47
CA VAL A 389 -4.39 23.52 22.16
C VAL A 389 -5.77 22.87 22.18
N ALA A 390 -6.41 22.86 23.35
CA ALA A 390 -7.80 22.45 23.49
C ALA A 390 -8.71 23.54 22.91
N ALA A 391 -9.15 23.35 21.67
CA ALA A 391 -9.92 24.35 20.94
C ALA A 391 -11.42 24.22 21.20
N HIS A 392 -11.92 22.99 21.35
CA HIS A 392 -13.35 22.70 21.47
C HIS A 392 -13.62 21.62 22.53
N SER A 393 -14.83 21.63 23.08
CA SER A 393 -15.30 20.60 24.02
C SER A 393 -15.80 19.32 23.33
N LEU A 394 -16.04 19.41 22.02
CA LEU A 394 -16.55 18.37 21.14
C LEU A 394 -15.69 18.30 19.85
N PRO A 395 -15.87 17.28 19.00
CA PRO A 395 -15.06 17.11 17.80
C PRO A 395 -14.96 18.37 16.93
N ILE A 396 -13.74 18.70 16.50
CA ILE A 396 -13.49 19.74 15.50
C ILE A 396 -14.01 19.25 14.14
N THR A 397 -14.76 20.11 13.44
CA THR A 397 -15.38 19.80 12.14
C THR A 397 -14.66 20.45 10.97
N SER A 398 -14.09 21.65 11.18
CA SER A 398 -13.34 22.36 10.14
C SER A 398 -12.24 23.24 10.69
N ILE A 399 -11.24 23.45 9.84
CA ILE A 399 -10.18 24.42 10.02
C ILE A 399 -10.10 25.25 8.74
N SER A 400 -9.98 26.56 8.87
CA SER A 400 -9.72 27.47 7.76
C SER A 400 -8.65 28.48 8.17
N LEU A 401 -7.68 28.74 7.30
CA LEU A 401 -6.66 29.75 7.53
C LEU A 401 -7.07 31.07 6.86
N SER A 402 -6.80 32.18 7.53
CA SER A 402 -6.81 33.54 6.95
C SER A 402 -5.83 33.65 5.78
N ARG A 403 -6.06 34.58 4.86
CA ARG A 403 -5.18 34.76 3.69
C ARG A 403 -3.80 35.32 4.08
N ASN A 404 -3.73 36.11 5.15
CA ASN A 404 -2.45 36.58 5.72
C ASN A 404 -1.75 35.49 6.57
N GLY A 405 -2.45 34.42 6.95
CA GLY A 405 -1.93 33.33 7.78
C GLY A 405 -1.77 33.66 9.26
N ASN A 406 -2.24 34.81 9.70
CA ASN A 406 -2.12 35.25 11.10
C ASN A 406 -3.22 34.63 11.97
N VAL A 407 -4.34 34.21 11.38
CA VAL A 407 -5.49 33.69 12.13
C VAL A 407 -5.94 32.34 11.59
N VAL A 408 -6.21 31.41 12.50
CA VAL A 408 -6.77 30.08 12.25
C VAL A 408 -8.20 30.03 12.79
N LEU A 409 -9.17 29.81 11.91
CA LEU A 409 -10.56 29.54 12.29
C LEU A 409 -10.75 28.05 12.54
N THR A 410 -11.26 27.71 13.71
CA THR A 410 -11.68 26.35 14.09
C THR A 410 -13.17 26.33 14.34
N SER A 411 -13.84 25.25 13.97
CA SER A 411 -15.27 25.05 14.23
C SER A 411 -15.49 23.69 14.85
N GLY A 412 -16.36 23.62 15.86
CA GLY A 412 -16.62 22.39 16.60
C GLY A 412 -18.09 21.98 16.63
N ARG A 413 -18.33 20.72 16.95
CA ARG A 413 -19.69 20.18 17.19
C ARG A 413 -20.39 20.78 18.41
N ASP A 414 -19.67 21.56 19.23
CA ASP A 414 -20.22 22.37 20.30
C ASP A 414 -20.92 23.65 19.81
N ASN A 415 -21.01 23.84 18.48
CA ASN A 415 -21.60 25.00 17.81
C ASN A 415 -20.87 26.30 18.15
N VAL A 416 -19.56 26.18 18.37
CA VAL A 416 -18.65 27.30 18.60
C VAL A 416 -17.70 27.40 17.42
N HIS A 417 -17.38 28.63 17.03
CA HIS A 417 -16.32 28.95 16.09
C HIS A 417 -15.27 29.77 16.83
N ASN A 418 -14.04 29.26 16.91
CA ASN A 418 -12.93 29.92 17.60
C ASN A 418 -11.89 30.41 16.60
N LEU A 419 -11.49 31.67 16.73
CA LEU A 419 -10.33 32.24 16.03
C LEU A 419 -9.11 32.16 16.95
N PHE A 420 -8.05 31.56 16.45
CA PHE A 420 -6.75 31.48 17.10
C PHE A 420 -5.73 32.32 16.34
N ASP A 421 -4.88 33.06 17.04
CA ASP A 421 -3.67 33.62 16.42
C ASP A 421 -2.71 32.48 16.05
N GLY A 422 -2.26 32.46 14.80
CA GLY A 422 -1.42 31.40 14.25
C GLY A 422 -0.04 31.33 14.91
N ARG A 423 0.43 32.42 15.54
CA ARG A 423 1.75 32.45 16.21
C ARG A 423 1.66 32.05 17.68
N SER A 424 0.73 32.66 18.43
CA SER A 424 0.59 32.42 19.87
C SER A 424 -0.33 31.24 20.21
N LEU A 425 -1.21 30.84 19.29
CA LEU A 425 -2.34 29.93 19.52
C LEU A 425 -3.26 30.38 20.66
N GLU A 426 -3.29 31.68 20.94
CA GLU A 426 -4.28 32.26 21.83
C GLU A 426 -5.60 32.49 21.11
N ALA A 427 -6.71 32.27 21.81
CA ALA A 427 -8.04 32.49 21.26
C ALA A 427 -8.31 34.01 21.15
N CYS A 428 -8.35 34.53 19.93
CA CYS A 428 -8.65 35.93 19.64
C CYS A 428 -10.14 36.24 19.71
N GLY A 429 -11.00 35.24 19.47
CA GLY A 429 -12.44 35.44 19.46
C GLY A 429 -13.21 34.12 19.43
N THR A 430 -14.37 34.11 20.08
CA THR A 430 -15.26 32.97 20.19
C THR A 430 -16.65 33.39 19.72
N PHE A 431 -17.14 32.78 18.65
CA PHE A 431 -18.41 33.11 18.02
C PHE A 431 -19.39 31.96 18.22
N ARG A 432 -20.61 32.30 18.61
CA ARG A 432 -21.70 31.35 18.85
C ARG A 432 -23.02 31.97 18.45
N ALA A 433 -23.89 31.19 17.84
CA ALA A 433 -25.24 31.60 17.49
C ALA A 433 -26.27 30.74 18.22
N THR A 434 -27.32 31.36 18.76
CA THR A 434 -28.45 30.66 19.36
C THR A 434 -29.29 30.02 18.25
N GLY A 435 -29.38 28.69 18.24
CA GLY A 435 -30.17 27.94 17.26
C GLY A 435 -29.38 27.41 16.05
N ASN A 436 -28.18 27.94 15.76
CA ASN A 436 -27.29 27.32 14.78
C ASN A 436 -26.78 26.00 15.32
N ARG A 437 -26.90 24.94 14.51
CA ARG A 437 -26.30 23.65 14.79
C ARG A 437 -25.43 23.21 13.64
N VAL A 438 -24.20 22.86 13.95
CA VAL A 438 -23.25 22.33 12.98
C VAL A 438 -23.80 21.02 12.40
N ALA A 439 -24.03 21.01 11.09
CA ALA A 439 -24.76 19.96 10.38
C ALA A 439 -24.14 18.57 10.48
N SER A 440 -22.81 18.49 10.41
CA SER A 440 -22.07 17.23 10.26
C SER A 440 -20.71 17.30 10.96
N ASN A 441 -20.06 16.14 11.15
CA ASN A 441 -18.68 16.08 11.64
C ASN A 441 -17.68 16.63 10.61
N TRP A 442 -18.11 16.81 9.36
CA TRP A 442 -17.29 17.29 8.25
C TRP A 442 -17.78 18.61 7.67
N SER A 443 -18.59 19.36 8.42
CA SER A 443 -19.06 20.65 7.91
C SER A 443 -17.92 21.66 7.85
N ARG A 444 -17.79 22.38 6.73
CA ARG A 444 -16.74 23.37 6.48
C ARG A 444 -17.25 24.79 6.65
N SER A 445 -16.63 25.51 7.57
CA SER A 445 -16.76 26.96 7.73
C SER A 445 -15.60 27.67 7.04
N CYS A 446 -15.78 28.92 6.62
CA CYS A 446 -14.73 29.70 5.98
C CYS A 446 -14.63 31.11 6.57
N ILE A 447 -13.42 31.67 6.49
CA ILE A 447 -13.15 33.09 6.75
C ILE A 447 -13.18 33.87 5.43
N SER A 448 -13.58 35.14 5.48
CA SER A 448 -13.51 36.02 4.31
C SER A 448 -12.06 36.39 3.99
N PRO A 449 -11.71 36.70 2.72
CA PRO A 449 -10.32 37.02 2.33
C PRO A 449 -9.69 38.23 3.00
N ASP A 450 -10.52 39.15 3.49
CA ASP A 450 -10.14 40.36 4.23
C ASP A 450 -10.18 40.17 5.76
N ASP A 451 -10.40 38.95 6.25
CA ASP A 451 -10.46 38.57 7.66
C ASP A 451 -11.51 39.36 8.49
N ASN A 452 -12.53 39.92 7.83
CA ASN A 452 -13.58 40.69 8.50
C ASN A 452 -14.80 39.84 8.87
N TYR A 453 -15.05 38.75 8.15
CA TYR A 453 -16.25 37.94 8.28
C TYR A 453 -15.95 36.44 8.39
N ILE A 454 -16.83 35.73 9.08
CA ILE A 454 -16.86 34.27 9.14
C ILE A 454 -18.19 33.81 8.56
N ALA A 455 -18.18 32.79 7.71
CA ALA A 455 -19.39 32.13 7.23
C ALA A 455 -19.40 30.65 7.65
N ALA A 456 -20.53 30.21 8.20
CA ALA A 456 -20.74 28.80 8.54
C ALA A 456 -22.18 28.37 8.29
N GLY A 457 -22.31 27.12 7.85
CA GLY A 457 -23.58 26.48 7.56
C GLY A 457 -24.20 25.86 8.81
N SER A 458 -25.53 25.86 8.84
CA SER A 458 -26.34 25.29 9.90
C SER A 458 -27.16 24.09 9.40
N ALA A 459 -27.55 23.24 10.35
CA ALA A 459 -28.37 22.05 10.12
C ALA A 459 -29.79 22.37 9.63
N ASP A 460 -30.28 23.59 9.89
CA ASP A 460 -31.60 24.06 9.45
C ASP A 460 -31.61 24.63 8.01
N GLY A 461 -30.48 24.55 7.30
CA GLY A 461 -30.33 25.09 5.95
C GLY A 461 -29.94 26.57 5.89
N SER A 462 -29.75 27.21 7.05
CA SER A 462 -29.30 28.59 7.14
C SER A 462 -27.78 28.69 7.05
N ILE A 463 -27.26 29.81 6.56
CA ILE A 463 -25.85 30.18 6.60
C ILE A 463 -25.75 31.44 7.43
N CYS A 464 -24.98 31.40 8.50
CA CYS A 464 -24.75 32.55 9.36
C CYS A 464 -23.44 33.23 8.98
N ILE A 465 -23.47 34.56 8.94
CA ILE A 465 -22.30 35.39 8.68
C ILE A 465 -22.04 36.28 9.89
N TRP A 466 -20.91 36.06 10.55
CA TRP A 466 -20.47 36.86 11.68
C TRP A 466 -19.48 37.91 11.23
N SER A 467 -19.53 39.08 11.86
CA SER A 467 -18.46 40.09 11.76
C SER A 467 -17.49 39.91 12.91
N ILE A 468 -16.20 39.82 12.58
CA ILE A 468 -15.14 39.61 13.57
C ILE A 468 -14.99 40.83 14.47
N SER A 469 -15.10 42.05 13.93
CA SER A 469 -15.02 43.29 14.72
C SER A 469 -16.20 43.52 15.65
N LYS A 470 -17.40 43.05 15.27
CA LYS A 470 -18.62 43.20 16.09
C LYS A 470 -18.89 42.01 17.02
N ALA A 471 -18.22 40.88 16.81
CA ALA A 471 -18.46 39.62 17.51
C ALA A 471 -19.92 39.11 17.43
N ASP A 472 -20.66 39.49 16.39
CA ASP A 472 -22.08 39.17 16.25
C ASP A 472 -22.46 38.84 14.79
N ILE A 473 -23.63 38.22 14.62
CA ILE A 473 -24.20 37.85 13.31
C ILE A 473 -24.66 39.12 12.60
N VAL A 474 -24.13 39.36 11.40
CA VAL A 474 -24.53 40.48 10.55
C VAL A 474 -25.57 40.08 9.52
N SER A 475 -25.54 38.82 9.06
CA SER A 475 -26.49 38.31 8.07
C SER A 475 -26.77 36.82 8.30
N THR A 476 -28.00 36.41 8.02
CA THR A 476 -28.40 35.00 7.97
C THR A 476 -29.08 34.75 6.64
N LEU A 477 -28.47 33.89 5.82
CA LEU A 477 -28.93 33.53 4.49
C LEU A 477 -29.69 32.22 4.56
N LYS A 478 -30.87 32.14 3.94
CA LYS A 478 -31.72 30.96 4.02
C LYS A 478 -32.38 30.63 2.68
N GLU A 479 -31.74 29.73 1.94
CA GLU A 479 -32.25 29.17 0.68
C GLU A 479 -32.16 27.64 0.62
N HIS A 480 -31.24 27.04 1.39
CA HIS A 480 -31.14 25.60 1.44
C HIS A 480 -32.30 24.99 2.24
N THR A 481 -32.82 23.88 1.75
CA THR A 481 -33.88 23.09 2.41
C THR A 481 -33.32 21.94 3.24
N ALA A 482 -32.02 21.69 3.12
CA ALA A 482 -31.28 20.63 3.77
C ALA A 482 -30.08 21.22 4.54
N PRO A 483 -29.48 20.45 5.47
CA PRO A 483 -28.31 20.89 6.22
C PRO A 483 -27.17 21.35 5.30
N VAL A 484 -26.63 22.55 5.57
CA VAL A 484 -25.48 23.09 4.82
C VAL A 484 -24.21 22.41 5.30
N LEU A 485 -23.49 21.79 4.38
CA LEU A 485 -22.27 21.02 4.67
C LEU A 485 -21.01 21.84 4.47
N SER A 486 -20.96 22.73 3.47
CA SER A 486 -19.73 23.48 3.19
C SER A 486 -20.03 24.89 2.76
N CYS A 487 -19.20 25.83 3.20
CA CYS A 487 -19.21 27.23 2.83
C CYS A 487 -17.80 27.61 2.38
N THR A 488 -17.69 28.39 1.30
CA THR A 488 -16.40 28.88 0.83
C THR A 488 -16.56 30.30 0.27
N TRP A 489 -15.57 31.15 0.53
CA TRP A 489 -15.55 32.52 0.05
C TRP A 489 -14.59 32.64 -1.12
N SER A 490 -15.00 33.34 -2.18
CA SER A 490 -14.10 33.63 -3.29
C SER A 490 -12.90 34.44 -2.81
N GLY A 491 -11.71 34.12 -3.33
CA GLY A 491 -10.48 34.86 -3.03
C GLY A 491 -10.50 36.33 -3.48
N LEU A 492 -11.49 36.73 -4.29
CA LEU A 492 -11.72 38.10 -4.74
C LEU A 492 -12.72 38.87 -3.84
N GLY A 493 -13.12 38.31 -2.70
CA GLY A 493 -14.10 38.91 -1.78
C GLY A 493 -15.56 38.68 -2.17
N LYS A 494 -15.86 38.33 -3.43
CA LYS A 494 -17.17 37.85 -3.92
C LYS A 494 -17.01 36.84 -5.06
N PRO A 495 -17.95 35.91 -5.26
CA PRO A 495 -19.12 35.57 -4.43
C PRO A 495 -18.79 34.65 -3.24
N LEU A 496 -19.75 34.46 -2.32
CA LEU A 496 -19.75 33.36 -1.34
C LEU A 496 -20.48 32.16 -1.97
N ALA A 497 -20.04 30.93 -1.71
CA ALA A 497 -20.73 29.73 -2.15
C ALA A 497 -21.04 28.81 -0.97
N SER A 498 -22.15 28.09 -1.06
CA SER A 498 -22.60 27.10 -0.06
C SER A 498 -23.11 25.83 -0.72
N ALA A 499 -22.94 24.70 -0.04
CA ALA A 499 -23.37 23.40 -0.50
C ALA A 499 -24.15 22.65 0.58
N ASP A 500 -25.22 21.96 0.21
CA ASP A 500 -26.04 21.18 1.13
C ASP A 500 -25.92 19.66 0.98
N LYS A 501 -26.54 18.96 1.94
CA LYS A 501 -26.61 17.51 1.99
C LYS A 501 -27.39 16.86 0.83
N ASN A 502 -28.16 17.62 0.07
CA ASN A 502 -28.91 17.12 -1.09
C ASN A 502 -28.16 17.33 -2.42
N GLY A 503 -26.99 17.96 -2.40
CA GLY A 503 -26.18 18.18 -3.60
C GLY A 503 -26.43 19.50 -4.30
N ILE A 504 -27.17 20.41 -3.65
CA ILE A 504 -27.46 21.73 -4.18
C ILE A 504 -26.37 22.69 -3.75
N VAL A 505 -25.85 23.43 -4.72
CA VAL A 505 -24.86 24.48 -4.53
C VAL A 505 -25.53 25.83 -4.81
N CYS A 506 -25.42 26.75 -3.87
CA CYS A 506 -25.89 28.12 -4.03
C CYS A 506 -24.71 29.08 -4.05
N THR A 507 -24.74 30.06 -4.96
CA THR A 507 -23.80 31.19 -4.97
C THR A 507 -24.50 32.46 -4.51
N TRP A 508 -23.80 33.29 -3.76
CA TRP A 508 -24.32 34.47 -3.07
C TRP A 508 -23.48 35.69 -3.40
N THR A 509 -24.12 36.81 -3.69
CA THR A 509 -23.48 38.08 -4.09
C THR A 509 -23.85 39.25 -3.20
#